data_AF-A0A4V3XIN5-F1
#
_entry.id   AF-A0A4V3XIN5-F1
#
_cell.length_a   1.000
_cell.length_b   1.000
_cell.length_c   1.000
_cell.angle_alpha   90.00
_cell.angle_beta   90.00
_cell.angle_gamma   90.00
#
_symmetry.space_group_name_H-M   'P 1'
#
loop_
_entity.id
_entity.type
_entity.pdbx_description
1 polymer ?
#
loop_
_entity_poly.entity_id
_entity_poly.type
_entity_poly.pdbx_seq_one_letter_code
_entity_poly.pdbx_strand_id
1 'polypeptide(L)'
;MVAAAVFPPNTQCFKNVTQFVSTCGSFGNCSCTVTEGMVSFLNLTAGSEAYVAAYCLNPPSDDSCSFGYCNNPDIAGVLVRVASYITNFCLSIIIFYSPEDAQTALWSQLLTMYSLLLTCVISVSQRSLSRLYALLAVVIVGSPLSIYLVIYAFMSFFHRRHRLARVFGEGQFISRTLVVIAGGLWVALITFSMILSDRAHFAQSSCDELYGSMGAIYVIPLLFFHDALTVNLGVGMLLILPLIFTGVAWATALILQRKAIWPSGERWRWRPHFGRIWSITGRHYSFIHFMLLVMLPTLYWITVVELSCLLFSAGKGNVLSFGQILAAFVALPPVVTVIQLYPKLFAWFGDLAWVRRIVKRWRSKKPQKSRTMSLDSMGTLTDLENTEAQNADNISLDVIDIASSATKRIVYSPVVAHEETWQ
;
A
#
# COMPACT_ATOMS: atom_id res chain seq x y z
N MET A 1 -5.54 38.44 -8.46
CA MET A 1 -4.31 38.42 -9.28
C MET A 1 -3.21 39.04 -8.44
N VAL A 2 -2.38 38.21 -7.79
CA VAL A 2 -1.17 38.68 -7.13
C VAL A 2 -0.14 38.85 -8.23
N ALA A 3 0.41 40.06 -8.40
CA ALA A 3 1.49 40.28 -9.36
C ALA A 3 2.63 39.32 -9.02
N ALA A 4 3.08 38.53 -9.99
CA ALA A 4 4.19 37.60 -9.78
C ALA A 4 5.39 38.40 -9.28
N ALA A 5 5.87 38.09 -8.07
CA ALA A 5 7.08 38.68 -7.56
C ALA A 5 8.22 38.30 -8.51
N VAL A 6 8.80 39.29 -9.19
CA VAL A 6 9.95 39.10 -10.08
C VAL A 6 11.17 39.06 -9.18
N PHE A 7 11.71 37.86 -8.97
CA PHE A 7 12.97 37.70 -8.26
C PHE A 7 14.13 38.19 -9.15
N PRO A 8 15.01 39.04 -8.62
CA PRO A 8 16.18 39.51 -9.37
C PRO A 8 17.19 38.36 -9.56
N PRO A 9 17.95 38.35 -10.67
CA PRO A 9 18.75 37.21 -11.12
C PRO A 9 19.95 36.82 -10.23
N ASN A 10 20.23 37.56 -9.16
CA ASN A 10 21.44 37.39 -8.33
C ASN A 10 21.17 36.82 -6.93
N THR A 11 20.29 35.81 -6.80
CA THR A 11 19.90 35.21 -5.50
C THR A 11 21.03 34.52 -4.73
N GLN A 12 22.14 34.18 -5.39
CA GLN A 12 23.27 33.46 -4.79
C GLN A 12 23.90 34.16 -3.58
N CYS A 13 23.75 35.49 -3.49
CA CYS A 13 24.36 36.30 -2.44
C CYS A 13 23.78 36.01 -1.03
N PHE A 14 22.61 35.36 -0.94
CA PHE A 14 21.87 35.18 0.31
C PHE A 14 21.96 33.78 0.94
N LYS A 15 22.84 32.91 0.45
CA LYS A 15 22.98 31.52 0.94
C LYS A 15 23.22 31.41 2.46
N ASN A 16 23.71 32.48 3.07
CA ASN A 16 23.80 32.60 4.52
C ASN A 16 23.52 34.04 4.92
N VAL A 17 22.24 34.40 5.15
CA VAL A 17 21.81 35.79 5.45
C VAL A 17 22.65 36.42 6.57
N THR A 18 23.02 35.65 7.60
CA THR A 18 23.87 36.11 8.70
C THR A 18 25.30 36.42 8.25
N GLN A 19 25.85 35.62 7.34
CA GLN A 19 27.17 35.83 6.74
C GLN A 19 27.13 36.95 5.69
N PHE A 20 26.04 37.09 4.93
CA PHE A 20 25.85 38.17 3.98
C PHE A 20 25.74 39.52 4.71
N VAL A 21 24.94 39.60 5.77
CA VAL A 21 24.84 40.80 6.61
C VAL A 21 26.18 41.12 7.27
N SER A 22 26.95 40.12 7.71
CA SER A 22 28.27 40.36 8.32
C SER A 22 29.37 40.70 7.31
N THR A 23 29.30 40.19 6.07
CA THR A 23 30.33 40.38 5.04
C THR A 23 30.05 41.60 4.15
N CYS A 24 28.78 41.90 3.86
CA CYS A 24 28.34 43.03 3.02
C CYS A 24 27.78 44.22 3.81
N GLY A 25 27.58 44.09 5.13
CA GLY A 25 27.11 45.20 5.98
C GLY A 25 28.13 46.33 6.12
N SER A 26 29.41 46.08 5.79
CA SER A 26 30.42 47.11 5.63
C SER A 26 30.59 47.38 4.14
N PHE A 27 30.27 48.61 3.71
CA PHE A 27 30.06 49.10 2.33
C PHE A 27 31.23 48.95 1.32
N GLY A 28 32.14 47.99 1.48
CA GLY A 28 33.45 48.00 0.83
C GLY A 28 33.60 47.21 -0.48
N ASN A 29 33.16 45.95 -0.55
CA ASN A 29 33.42 45.10 -1.73
C ASN A 29 32.67 43.77 -1.63
N CYS A 30 31.40 43.75 -2.02
CA CYS A 30 30.72 42.48 -2.31
C CYS A 30 30.70 42.27 -3.82
N SER A 31 31.18 41.11 -4.28
CA SER A 31 31.16 40.72 -5.71
C SER A 31 29.74 40.47 -6.25
N CYS A 32 28.75 40.71 -5.40
CA CYS A 32 27.34 40.45 -5.57
C CYS A 32 26.60 41.79 -5.57
N THR A 33 26.14 42.24 -6.74
CA THR A 33 25.30 43.45 -6.85
C THR A 33 23.93 43.20 -6.25
N VAL A 34 23.71 43.76 -5.06
CA VAL A 34 22.41 43.75 -4.38
C VAL A 34 21.48 44.72 -5.11
N THR A 35 20.36 44.21 -5.64
CA THR A 35 19.36 45.08 -6.27
C THR A 35 18.36 45.60 -5.23
N GLU A 36 17.80 46.79 -5.46
CA GLU A 36 16.83 47.43 -4.56
C GLU A 36 15.59 46.54 -4.32
N GLY A 37 15.18 45.76 -5.34
CA GLY A 37 14.12 44.76 -5.21
C GLY A 37 14.44 43.65 -4.20
N MET A 38 15.70 43.24 -4.07
CA MET A 38 16.13 42.26 -3.05
C MET A 38 16.00 42.84 -1.65
N VAL A 39 16.46 44.07 -1.46
CA VAL A 39 16.41 44.76 -0.16
C VAL A 39 14.97 44.99 0.28
N SER A 40 14.11 45.42 -0.65
CA SER A 40 12.68 45.60 -0.39
C SER A 40 12.00 44.29 -0.02
N PHE A 41 12.29 43.20 -0.74
CA PHE A 41 11.76 41.87 -0.43
C PHE A 41 12.23 41.35 0.94
N LEU A 42 13.51 41.56 1.28
CA LEU A 42 14.06 41.16 2.58
C LEU A 42 13.46 41.96 3.73
N ASN A 43 13.17 43.25 3.51
CA ASN A 43 12.50 44.10 4.49
C ASN A 43 11.04 43.64 4.75
N LEU A 44 10.40 42.99 3.77
CA LEU A 44 9.06 42.42 3.91
C LEU A 44 9.06 41.06 4.64
N THR A 45 10.17 40.32 4.61
CA THR A 45 10.25 38.99 5.22
C THR A 45 10.89 39.06 6.61
N ALA A 46 10.07 38.94 7.67
CA ALA A 46 10.51 39.02 9.08
C ALA A 46 11.41 37.85 9.57
N GLY A 47 11.96 37.04 8.66
CA GLY A 47 12.80 35.89 8.98
C GLY A 47 13.17 35.04 7.77
N SER A 48 14.16 34.17 7.93
CA SER A 48 14.63 33.24 6.88
C SER A 48 13.54 32.28 6.40
N GLU A 49 12.64 31.83 7.28
CA GLU A 49 11.54 30.95 6.91
C GLU A 49 10.50 31.64 6.00
N ALA A 50 10.14 32.89 6.32
CA ALA A 50 9.23 33.69 5.49
C ALA A 50 9.85 34.00 4.12
N TYR A 51 11.16 34.25 4.08
CA TYR A 51 11.91 34.43 2.84
C TYR A 51 11.89 33.18 1.97
N VAL A 52 12.21 32.00 2.53
CA VAL A 52 12.20 30.73 1.78
C VAL A 52 10.78 30.39 1.31
N ALA A 53 9.77 30.61 2.14
CA ALA A 53 8.38 30.39 1.74
C ALA A 53 7.99 31.27 0.54
N ALA A 54 8.36 32.55 0.56
CA ALA A 54 8.07 33.48 -0.52
C ALA A 54 8.90 33.19 -1.78
N TYR A 55 10.18 32.82 -1.64
CA TYR A 55 11.02 32.30 -2.74
C TYR A 55 10.36 31.09 -3.42
N CYS A 56 9.81 30.18 -2.62
CA CYS A 56 9.19 28.96 -3.14
C CYS A 56 7.84 29.16 -3.85
N LEU A 57 7.24 30.35 -3.79
CA LEU A 57 6.05 30.66 -4.60
C LEU A 57 6.39 30.82 -6.10
N ASN A 58 7.62 31.24 -6.42
CA ASN A 58 8.06 31.42 -7.80
C ASN A 58 9.60 31.34 -7.89
N PRO A 59 10.20 30.15 -7.72
CA PRO A 59 11.64 30.03 -7.71
C PRO A 59 12.22 30.36 -9.11
N PRO A 60 13.29 31.17 -9.20
CA PRO A 60 13.93 31.48 -10.47
C PRO A 60 14.49 30.21 -11.12
N SER A 61 14.43 30.13 -12.46
CA SER A 61 14.95 28.98 -13.22
C SER A 61 16.48 28.84 -13.10
N ASP A 62 17.17 29.96 -12.92
CA ASP A 62 18.64 30.05 -13.07
C ASP A 62 19.38 30.10 -11.72
N ASP A 63 18.68 29.84 -10.61
CA ASP A 63 19.31 29.87 -9.28
C ASP A 63 20.23 28.65 -9.06
N SER A 64 21.30 28.78 -8.28
CA SER A 64 22.26 27.68 -8.01
C SER A 64 21.75 26.65 -6.98
N CYS A 65 20.44 26.45 -6.88
CA CYS A 65 19.78 25.59 -5.89
C CYS A 65 20.25 25.85 -4.44
N SER A 66 20.44 27.11 -4.07
CA SER A 66 21.10 27.47 -2.80
C SER A 66 20.34 27.02 -1.55
N PHE A 67 19.02 26.91 -1.65
CA PHE A 67 18.11 26.51 -0.57
C PHE A 67 17.56 25.08 -0.72
N GLY A 68 18.06 24.31 -1.70
CA GLY A 68 17.51 23.00 -2.04
C GLY A 68 16.16 23.07 -2.75
N TYR A 69 15.46 21.94 -2.80
CA TYR A 69 14.11 21.87 -3.37
C TYR A 69 13.10 22.61 -2.50
N CYS A 70 12.24 23.40 -3.13
CA CYS A 70 11.15 24.06 -2.45
C CYS A 70 10.15 23.05 -1.89
N ASN A 71 9.80 23.14 -0.61
CA ASN A 71 8.90 22.17 0.00
C ASN A 71 7.49 22.21 -0.60
N ASN A 72 6.99 21.04 -1.00
CA ASN A 72 5.58 20.86 -1.36
C ASN A 72 4.89 19.95 -0.32
N PRO A 73 4.23 20.52 0.70
CA PRO A 73 3.61 19.74 1.78
C PRO A 73 2.39 18.93 1.31
N ASP A 74 1.80 19.24 0.16
CA ASP A 74 0.64 18.52 -0.37
C ASP A 74 1.03 17.21 -1.07
N ILE A 75 2.30 17.05 -1.45
CA ILE A 75 2.82 15.81 -2.04
C ILE A 75 3.76 15.10 -1.08
N ALA A 76 4.77 15.82 -0.55
CA ALA A 76 5.79 15.26 0.32
C ALA A 76 5.47 15.44 1.80
N GLY A 77 4.29 15.96 2.16
CA GLY A 77 3.90 16.13 3.55
C GLY A 77 3.85 14.81 4.31
N VAL A 78 4.36 14.79 5.54
CA VAL A 78 4.40 13.57 6.37
C VAL A 78 3.02 12.93 6.49
N LEU A 79 1.96 13.72 6.72
CA LEU A 79 0.60 13.21 6.80
C LEU A 79 0.09 12.64 5.48
N VAL A 80 0.42 13.25 4.34
CA VAL A 80 0.05 12.73 3.00
C VAL A 80 0.73 11.38 2.76
N ARG A 81 2.01 11.26 3.10
CA ARG A 81 2.77 10.00 2.97
C ARG A 81 2.19 8.90 3.87
N VAL A 82 2.04 9.18 5.16
CA VAL A 82 1.47 8.22 6.13
C VAL A 82 0.05 7.81 5.75
N ALA A 83 -0.80 8.75 5.36
CA ALA A 83 -2.15 8.46 4.88
C ALA A 83 -2.13 7.58 3.63
N SER A 84 -1.22 7.84 2.69
CA SER A 84 -1.03 7.00 1.50
C SER A 84 -0.60 5.59 1.87
N TYR A 85 0.28 5.42 2.86
CA TYR A 85 0.73 4.11 3.34
C TYR A 85 -0.43 3.31 3.92
N ILE A 86 -1.17 3.93 4.84
CA ILE A 86 -2.31 3.32 5.52
C ILE A 86 -3.40 2.96 4.50
N THR A 87 -3.74 3.90 3.60
CA THR A 87 -4.77 3.70 2.57
C THR A 87 -4.42 2.52 1.66
N ASN A 88 -3.21 2.50 1.08
CA ASN A 88 -2.79 1.42 0.18
C ASN A 88 -2.74 0.07 0.91
N PHE A 89 -2.28 0.05 2.16
CA PHE A 89 -2.24 -1.16 2.95
C PHE A 89 -3.64 -1.70 3.28
N CYS A 90 -4.54 -0.84 3.77
CA CYS A 90 -5.91 -1.21 4.09
C CYS A 90 -6.70 -1.65 2.85
N LEU A 91 -6.58 -0.93 1.72
CA LEU A 91 -7.22 -1.31 0.46
C LEU A 91 -6.69 -2.66 -0.05
N SER A 92 -5.40 -2.94 0.14
CA SER A 92 -4.84 -4.26 -0.20
C SER A 92 -5.44 -5.38 0.64
N ILE A 93 -5.64 -5.15 1.94
CA ILE A 93 -6.35 -6.11 2.81
C ILE A 93 -7.77 -6.33 2.30
N ILE A 94 -8.52 -5.26 2.01
CA ILE A 94 -9.90 -5.36 1.53
C ILE A 94 -9.96 -6.15 0.23
N ILE A 95 -9.13 -5.83 -0.76
CA ILE A 95 -9.11 -6.50 -2.07
C ILE A 95 -8.74 -7.98 -1.95
N PHE A 96 -7.84 -8.35 -1.03
CA PHE A 96 -7.45 -9.74 -0.85
C PHE A 96 -8.48 -10.54 -0.04
N TYR A 97 -9.08 -9.95 1.00
CA TYR A 97 -9.87 -10.71 1.98
C TYR A 97 -11.38 -10.52 1.85
N SER A 98 -11.85 -9.41 1.30
CA SER A 98 -13.28 -9.13 1.09
C SER A 98 -13.56 -8.95 -0.40
N PRO A 99 -13.84 -10.03 -1.16
CA PRO A 99 -14.19 -9.90 -2.57
C PRO A 99 -15.50 -9.12 -2.78
N GLU A 100 -16.36 -9.05 -1.76
CA GLU A 100 -17.58 -8.24 -1.76
C GLU A 100 -17.28 -6.75 -1.80
N ASP A 101 -16.29 -6.31 -1.02
CA ASP A 101 -15.90 -4.90 -0.91
C ASP A 101 -14.78 -4.51 -1.90
N ALA A 102 -14.21 -5.48 -2.61
CA ALA A 102 -13.08 -5.28 -3.52
C ALA A 102 -13.40 -4.30 -4.65
N GLN A 103 -14.65 -4.23 -5.11
CA GLN A 103 -15.06 -3.27 -6.14
C GLN A 103 -15.03 -1.83 -5.61
N THR A 104 -15.56 -1.59 -4.41
CA THR A 104 -15.51 -0.28 -3.75
C THR A 104 -14.06 0.15 -3.48
N ALA A 105 -13.23 -0.79 -3.02
CA ALA A 105 -11.81 -0.56 -2.82
C ALA A 105 -11.07 -0.22 -4.13
N LEU A 106 -11.41 -0.88 -5.24
CA LEU A 106 -10.87 -0.55 -6.56
C LEU A 106 -11.19 0.90 -6.93
N TRP A 107 -12.45 1.32 -6.81
CA TRP A 107 -12.87 2.67 -7.19
C TRP A 107 -12.19 3.74 -6.34
N SER A 108 -12.03 3.50 -5.04
CA SER A 108 -11.27 4.37 -4.15
C SER A 108 -9.80 4.49 -4.58
N GLN A 109 -9.16 3.37 -4.91
CA GLN A 109 -7.78 3.37 -5.40
C GLN A 109 -7.66 4.10 -6.74
N LEU A 110 -8.56 3.84 -7.69
CA LEU A 110 -8.59 4.50 -8.99
C LEU A 110 -8.74 6.02 -8.85
N LEU A 111 -9.65 6.48 -8.00
CA LEU A 111 -9.84 7.90 -7.73
C LEU A 111 -8.55 8.54 -7.21
N THR A 112 -7.87 7.87 -6.29
CA THR A 112 -6.59 8.33 -5.73
C THR A 112 -5.49 8.38 -6.80
N MET A 113 -5.38 7.33 -7.61
CA MET A 113 -4.40 7.27 -8.72
C MET A 113 -4.63 8.39 -9.72
N TYR A 114 -5.86 8.56 -10.22
CA TYR A 114 -6.18 9.61 -11.20
C TYR A 114 -5.99 11.01 -10.63
N SER A 115 -6.40 11.24 -9.38
CA SER A 115 -6.22 12.56 -8.74
C SER A 115 -4.75 12.97 -8.70
N LEU A 116 -3.86 12.06 -8.28
CA LEU A 116 -2.42 12.33 -8.22
C LEU A 116 -1.78 12.43 -9.61
N LEU A 117 -2.12 11.54 -10.54
CA LEU A 117 -1.56 11.54 -11.90
C LEU A 117 -1.97 12.80 -12.67
N LEU A 118 -3.26 13.17 -12.64
CA LEU A 118 -3.75 14.36 -13.34
C LEU A 118 -3.23 15.64 -12.71
N THR A 119 -3.18 15.72 -11.37
CA THR A 119 -2.58 16.87 -10.69
C THR A 119 -1.10 17.01 -11.04
N CYS A 120 -0.36 15.90 -11.09
CA CYS A 120 1.04 15.90 -11.53
C CYS A 120 1.18 16.41 -12.97
N VAL A 121 0.38 15.91 -13.92
CA VAL A 121 0.38 16.38 -15.32
C VAL A 121 0.11 17.89 -15.39
N ILE A 122 -0.91 18.38 -14.68
CA ILE A 122 -1.28 19.80 -14.68
C ILE A 122 -0.15 20.65 -14.10
N SER A 123 0.38 20.28 -12.92
CA SER A 123 1.44 21.05 -12.26
C SER A 123 2.76 21.04 -13.05
N VAL A 124 3.09 19.93 -13.72
CA VAL A 124 4.22 19.86 -14.64
C VAL A 124 3.98 20.75 -15.86
N SER A 125 2.78 20.75 -16.45
CA SER A 125 2.46 21.62 -17.59
C SER A 125 2.55 23.11 -17.25
N GLN A 126 2.25 23.47 -16.00
CA GLN A 126 2.34 24.83 -15.47
C GLN A 126 3.75 25.21 -15.00
N ARG A 127 4.72 24.28 -15.08
CA ARG A 127 6.10 24.45 -14.56
C ARG A 127 6.13 24.83 -13.08
N SER A 128 5.12 24.42 -12.30
CA SER A 128 5.02 24.70 -10.86
C SER A 128 5.53 23.56 -10.00
N LEU A 129 5.82 22.41 -10.60
CA LEU A 129 6.33 21.22 -9.92
C LEU A 129 7.80 20.98 -10.26
N SER A 130 8.63 20.74 -9.25
CA SER A 130 9.99 20.25 -9.47
C SER A 130 9.98 18.78 -9.87
N ARG A 131 11.03 18.34 -10.56
CA ARG A 131 11.20 16.96 -11.00
C ARG A 131 11.14 15.97 -9.84
N LEU A 132 11.71 16.33 -8.68
CA LEU A 132 11.68 15.52 -7.46
C LEU A 132 10.24 15.20 -7.01
N TYR A 133 9.38 16.22 -6.89
CA TYR A 133 8.01 16.00 -6.43
C TYR A 133 7.16 15.30 -7.48
N ALA A 134 7.43 15.51 -8.77
CA ALA A 134 6.81 14.75 -9.84
C ALA A 134 7.14 13.25 -9.70
N LEU A 135 8.42 12.91 -9.52
CA LEU A 135 8.85 11.53 -9.28
C LEU A 135 8.27 10.97 -7.98
N LEU A 136 8.27 11.73 -6.89
CA LEU A 136 7.71 11.29 -5.62
C LEU A 136 6.21 10.99 -5.73
N ALA A 137 5.44 11.86 -6.38
CA ALA A 137 4.02 11.64 -6.64
C ALA A 137 3.79 10.38 -7.47
N VAL A 138 4.60 10.17 -8.50
CA VAL A 138 4.51 9.00 -9.37
C VAL A 138 4.94 7.71 -8.65
N VAL A 139 5.94 7.75 -7.76
CA VAL A 139 6.30 6.63 -6.89
C VAL A 139 5.16 6.33 -5.91
N ILE A 140 4.51 7.35 -5.32
CA ILE A 140 3.37 7.17 -4.43
C ILE A 140 2.20 6.49 -5.16
N VAL A 141 1.89 6.93 -6.38
CA VAL A 141 0.87 6.29 -7.23
C VAL A 141 1.26 4.86 -7.61
N GLY A 142 2.54 4.62 -7.89
CA GLY A 142 3.14 3.32 -8.22
C GLY A 142 3.26 2.39 -7.02
N SER A 143 2.30 2.42 -6.09
CA SER A 143 2.26 1.53 -4.95
C SER A 143 2.12 0.06 -5.40
N PRO A 144 2.49 -0.91 -4.54
CA PRO A 144 2.31 -2.33 -4.86
C PRO A 144 0.88 -2.70 -5.22
N LEU A 145 -0.10 -2.06 -4.58
CA LEU A 145 -1.51 -2.28 -4.88
C LEU A 145 -1.85 -1.81 -6.30
N SER A 146 -1.44 -0.60 -6.66
CA SER A 146 -1.66 -0.06 -8.00
C SER A 146 -1.02 -0.94 -9.07
N ILE A 147 0.24 -1.34 -8.88
CA ILE A 147 0.96 -2.24 -9.80
C ILE A 147 0.22 -3.58 -9.91
N TYR A 148 -0.19 -4.16 -8.78
CA TYR A 148 -0.96 -5.40 -8.76
C TYR A 148 -2.27 -5.27 -9.56
N LEU A 149 -3.02 -4.17 -9.37
CA LEU A 149 -4.25 -3.91 -10.13
C LEU A 149 -3.99 -3.74 -11.62
N VAL A 150 -2.95 -2.99 -12.01
CA VAL A 150 -2.56 -2.80 -13.42
C VAL A 150 -2.18 -4.12 -14.09
N ILE A 151 -1.37 -4.95 -13.43
CA ILE A 151 -0.99 -6.27 -13.95
C ILE A 151 -2.23 -7.15 -14.13
N TYR A 152 -3.13 -7.22 -13.13
CA TYR A 152 -4.33 -8.04 -13.23
C TYR A 152 -5.33 -7.51 -14.27
N ALA A 153 -5.49 -6.19 -14.38
CA ALA A 153 -6.30 -5.58 -15.43
C ALA A 153 -5.75 -5.92 -16.82
N PHE A 154 -4.43 -5.83 -17.02
CA PHE A 154 -3.79 -6.22 -18.28
C PHE A 154 -3.96 -7.73 -18.56
N MET A 155 -3.71 -8.59 -17.57
CA MET A 155 -3.90 -10.04 -17.72
C MET A 155 -5.36 -10.43 -18.00
N SER A 156 -6.33 -9.67 -17.49
CA SER A 156 -7.77 -9.93 -17.69
C SER A 156 -8.22 -9.84 -19.16
N PHE A 157 -7.44 -9.17 -20.02
CA PHE A 157 -7.68 -9.17 -21.47
C PHE A 157 -7.36 -10.52 -22.12
N PHE A 158 -6.43 -11.30 -21.53
CA PHE A 158 -5.94 -12.55 -22.11
C PHE A 158 -6.47 -13.80 -21.39
N HIS A 159 -6.73 -13.73 -20.08
CA HIS A 159 -7.10 -14.88 -19.25
C HIS A 159 -8.49 -14.71 -18.64
N ARG A 160 -9.41 -15.66 -18.91
CA ARG A 160 -10.81 -15.61 -18.44
C ARG A 160 -11.00 -15.95 -16.96
N ARG A 161 -10.05 -16.63 -16.32
CA ARG A 161 -10.17 -17.08 -14.92
C ARG A 161 -9.04 -16.52 -14.08
N HIS A 162 -9.38 -15.58 -13.19
CA HIS A 162 -8.45 -15.01 -12.21
C HIS A 162 -9.20 -14.63 -10.93
N ARG A 163 -8.47 -14.50 -9.81
CA ARG A 163 -9.05 -14.18 -8.49
C ARG A 163 -9.90 -12.91 -8.48
N LEU A 164 -9.51 -11.91 -9.27
CA LEU A 164 -10.23 -10.64 -9.40
C LEU A 164 -11.38 -10.71 -10.42
N ALA A 165 -11.92 -11.89 -10.73
CA ALA A 165 -12.98 -12.04 -11.73
C ALA A 165 -14.26 -11.29 -11.33
N ARG A 166 -14.47 -10.99 -10.05
CA ARG A 166 -15.59 -10.13 -9.65
C ARG A 166 -15.39 -8.66 -10.04
N VAL A 167 -14.14 -8.18 -10.00
CA VAL A 167 -13.77 -6.78 -10.23
C VAL A 167 -13.49 -6.52 -11.71
N PHE A 168 -12.76 -7.44 -12.35
CA PHE A 168 -12.38 -7.40 -13.75
C PHE A 168 -13.04 -8.54 -14.54
N GLY A 169 -14.28 -8.91 -14.21
CA GLY A 169 -15.01 -10.02 -14.86
C GLY A 169 -15.61 -9.69 -16.21
N GLU A 170 -16.34 -10.67 -16.76
CA GLU A 170 -17.21 -10.44 -17.91
C GLU A 170 -18.19 -9.29 -17.60
N GLY A 171 -18.31 -8.32 -18.52
CA GLY A 171 -19.12 -7.12 -18.33
C GLY A 171 -18.42 -5.93 -17.64
N GLN A 172 -17.28 -6.13 -16.96
CA GLN A 172 -16.55 -5.05 -16.26
C GLN A 172 -15.50 -4.35 -17.15
N PHE A 173 -15.84 -4.05 -18.40
CA PHE A 173 -14.90 -3.47 -19.38
C PHE A 173 -14.40 -2.07 -18.97
N ILE A 174 -15.26 -1.25 -18.36
CA ILE A 174 -14.92 0.11 -17.91
C ILE A 174 -13.81 0.07 -16.87
N SER A 175 -13.98 -0.75 -15.82
CA SER A 175 -12.99 -0.91 -14.74
C SER A 175 -11.63 -1.35 -15.27
N ARG A 176 -11.60 -2.33 -16.18
CA ARG A 176 -10.35 -2.80 -16.82
C ARG A 176 -9.66 -1.70 -17.60
N THR A 177 -10.44 -0.98 -18.43
CA THR A 177 -9.93 0.09 -19.30
C THR A 177 -9.37 1.26 -18.48
N LEU A 178 -10.09 1.69 -17.44
CA LEU A 178 -9.63 2.76 -16.55
C LEU A 178 -8.34 2.40 -15.83
N VAL A 179 -8.21 1.18 -15.30
CA VAL A 179 -6.97 0.75 -14.65
C VAL A 179 -5.79 0.71 -15.63
N VAL A 180 -6.00 0.23 -16.86
CA VAL A 180 -4.95 0.22 -17.89
C VAL A 180 -4.56 1.63 -18.33
N ILE A 181 -5.53 2.53 -18.49
CA ILE A 181 -5.25 3.95 -18.80
C ILE A 181 -4.45 4.59 -17.66
N ALA A 182 -4.85 4.39 -16.40
CA ALA A 182 -4.12 4.90 -15.25
C ALA A 182 -2.69 4.34 -15.19
N GLY A 183 -2.51 3.04 -15.47
CA GLY A 183 -1.20 2.40 -15.58
C GLY A 183 -0.36 2.98 -16.73
N GLY A 184 -0.96 3.24 -17.89
CA GLY A 184 -0.31 3.87 -19.03
C GLY A 184 0.14 5.30 -18.74
N LEU A 185 -0.73 6.12 -18.12
CA LEU A 185 -0.40 7.47 -17.66
C LEU A 185 0.74 7.46 -16.62
N TRP A 186 0.71 6.51 -15.70
CA TRP A 186 1.78 6.31 -14.71
C TRP A 186 3.12 6.00 -15.37
N VAL A 187 3.16 5.03 -16.29
CA VAL A 187 4.39 4.72 -17.06
C VAL A 187 4.85 5.93 -17.86
N ALA A 188 3.95 6.63 -18.55
CA ALA A 188 4.27 7.82 -19.33
C ALA A 188 4.89 8.92 -18.47
N LEU A 189 4.36 9.18 -17.27
CA LEU A 189 4.93 10.15 -16.33
C LEU A 189 6.29 9.71 -15.77
N ILE A 190 6.49 8.41 -15.47
CA ILE A 190 7.82 7.89 -15.10
C ILE A 190 8.79 8.15 -16.23
N THR A 191 8.46 7.72 -17.45
CA THR A 191 9.34 7.86 -18.62
C THR A 191 9.65 9.32 -18.92
N PHE A 192 8.63 10.19 -18.87
CA PHE A 192 8.81 11.63 -19.05
C PHE A 192 9.73 12.23 -17.98
N SER A 193 9.50 11.90 -16.71
CA SER A 193 10.28 12.43 -15.58
C SER A 193 11.70 11.85 -15.51
N MET A 194 11.95 10.67 -16.06
CA MET A 194 13.25 10.00 -16.01
C MET A 194 14.11 10.26 -17.24
N ILE A 195 13.53 10.15 -18.43
CA ILE A 195 14.26 10.08 -19.71
C ILE A 195 14.11 11.38 -20.50
N LEU A 196 12.89 11.91 -20.61
CA LEU A 196 12.55 12.84 -21.68
C LEU A 196 12.67 14.31 -21.31
N SER A 197 12.65 14.64 -20.01
CA SER A 197 12.65 16.03 -19.63
C SER A 197 14.03 16.64 -19.81
N ASP A 198 14.21 17.34 -20.92
CA ASP A 198 15.08 18.50 -20.96
C ASP A 198 14.72 19.41 -19.79
N ARG A 199 15.76 20.02 -19.19
CA ARG A 199 15.69 20.80 -17.94
C ARG A 199 14.62 21.90 -17.94
N ALA A 200 14.15 22.34 -19.12
CA ALA A 200 13.24 23.47 -19.29
C ALA A 200 11.79 23.26 -18.81
N HIS A 201 11.35 22.02 -18.53
CA HIS A 201 9.95 21.74 -18.20
C HIS A 201 9.63 21.71 -16.69
N PHE A 202 10.63 21.50 -15.83
CA PHE A 202 10.45 21.43 -14.38
C PHE A 202 10.86 22.73 -13.70
N ALA A 203 10.22 23.02 -12.58
CA ALA A 203 10.70 24.07 -11.68
C ALA A 203 12.07 23.67 -11.10
N GLN A 204 12.95 24.66 -10.88
CA GLN A 204 14.24 24.49 -10.21
C GLN A 204 15.20 23.50 -10.91
N SER A 205 15.37 23.62 -12.23
CA SER A 205 16.25 22.74 -13.02
C SER A 205 17.69 22.65 -12.50
N SER A 206 18.22 23.72 -11.92
CA SER A 206 19.56 23.73 -11.36
C SER A 206 19.72 22.79 -10.16
N CYS A 207 18.64 22.49 -9.43
CA CYS A 207 18.68 21.49 -8.36
C CYS A 207 18.89 20.09 -8.91
N ASP A 208 18.31 19.78 -10.07
CA ASP A 208 18.48 18.47 -10.71
C ASP A 208 19.95 18.23 -11.11
N GLU A 209 20.71 19.29 -11.44
CA GLU A 209 22.14 19.18 -11.75
C GLU A 209 22.96 18.81 -10.53
N LEU A 210 22.67 19.43 -9.37
CA LEU A 210 23.41 19.21 -8.14
C LEU A 210 23.17 17.81 -7.56
N TYR A 211 21.93 17.34 -7.62
CA TYR A 211 21.52 16.06 -7.04
C TYR A 211 21.68 14.87 -7.99
N GLY A 212 22.12 15.11 -9.24
CA GLY A 212 22.49 14.07 -10.20
C GLY A 212 21.32 13.22 -10.69
N SER A 213 21.61 11.97 -11.07
CA SER A 213 20.62 11.05 -11.64
C SER A 213 19.55 10.68 -10.60
N MET A 214 18.40 11.35 -10.68
CA MET A 214 17.18 11.01 -9.94
C MET A 214 16.72 9.55 -10.15
N GLY A 215 17.25 8.87 -11.16
CA GLY A 215 17.07 7.43 -11.37
C GLY A 215 17.50 6.58 -10.18
N ALA A 216 18.42 7.10 -9.35
CA ALA A 216 18.88 6.45 -8.15
C ALA A 216 17.75 6.19 -7.15
N ILE A 217 16.64 6.95 -7.14
CA ILE A 217 15.50 6.77 -6.20
C ILE A 217 15.03 5.32 -6.11
N TYR A 218 15.02 4.58 -7.22
CA TYR A 218 14.59 3.19 -7.24
C TYR A 218 15.66 2.19 -6.77
N VAL A 219 16.93 2.55 -6.88
CA VAL A 219 18.08 1.68 -6.54
C VAL A 219 18.57 1.94 -5.11
N ILE A 220 18.45 3.17 -4.63
CA ILE A 220 18.90 3.64 -3.31
C ILE A 220 18.43 2.72 -2.17
N PRO A 221 17.18 2.24 -2.13
CA PRO A 221 16.74 1.38 -1.04
C PRO A 221 17.54 0.07 -0.96
N LEU A 222 17.92 -0.51 -2.11
CA LEU A 222 18.74 -1.73 -2.14
C LEU A 222 20.14 -1.46 -1.56
N LEU A 223 20.73 -0.30 -1.91
CA LEU A 223 22.01 0.13 -1.35
C LEU A 223 21.88 0.45 0.15
N PHE A 224 20.78 1.06 0.56
CA PHE A 224 20.52 1.37 1.96
C PHE A 224 20.30 0.11 2.80
N PHE A 225 19.67 -0.95 2.27
CA PHE A 225 19.60 -2.22 2.99
C PHE A 225 20.99 -2.81 3.21
N HIS A 226 21.88 -2.71 2.22
CA HIS A 226 23.26 -3.12 2.35
C HIS A 226 23.98 -2.30 3.44
N ASP A 227 23.84 -0.97 3.43
CA ASP A 227 24.54 -0.10 4.38
C ASP A 227 23.93 -0.12 5.78
N ALA A 228 22.61 -0.27 5.90
CA ALA A 228 21.94 -0.40 7.20
C ALA A 228 22.41 -1.66 7.95
N LEU A 229 22.68 -2.75 7.22
CA LEU A 229 23.27 -3.96 7.79
C LEU A 229 24.69 -3.73 8.32
N THR A 230 25.49 -2.89 7.66
CA THR A 230 26.87 -2.63 8.06
C THR A 230 26.95 -1.63 9.22
N VAL A 231 26.09 -0.62 9.24
CA VAL A 231 26.09 0.44 10.27
C VAL A 231 25.40 -0.01 11.55
N ASN A 232 24.22 -0.61 11.47
CA ASN A 232 23.47 -1.06 12.64
C ASN A 232 22.77 -2.39 12.37
N LEU A 233 23.45 -3.47 12.77
CA LEU A 233 22.97 -4.84 12.60
C LEU A 233 21.54 -5.04 13.14
N GLY A 234 21.15 -4.38 14.23
CA GLY A 234 19.80 -4.49 14.79
C GLY A 234 18.71 -3.96 13.86
N VAL A 235 18.93 -2.77 13.28
CA VAL A 235 18.00 -2.16 12.32
C VAL A 235 17.97 -2.95 11.02
N GLY A 236 19.15 -3.35 10.51
CA GLY A 236 19.26 -4.21 9.32
C GLY A 236 18.53 -5.55 9.50
N MET A 237 18.69 -6.20 10.65
CA MET A 237 18.00 -7.45 10.97
C MET A 237 16.48 -7.27 11.05
N LEU A 238 15.99 -6.19 11.66
CA LEU A 238 14.55 -5.91 11.74
C LEU A 238 13.93 -5.74 10.35
N LEU A 239 14.66 -5.15 9.41
CA LEU A 239 14.22 -4.97 8.02
C LEU A 239 14.22 -6.27 7.20
N ILE A 240 15.18 -7.17 7.46
CA ILE A 240 15.33 -8.44 6.72
C ILE A 240 14.46 -9.55 7.32
N LEU A 241 14.08 -9.43 8.59
CA LEU A 241 13.29 -10.44 9.30
C LEU A 241 12.00 -10.84 8.56
N PRO A 242 11.18 -9.92 8.00
CA PRO A 242 10.01 -10.29 7.22
C PRO A 242 10.36 -11.09 5.96
N LEU A 243 11.49 -10.81 5.30
CA LEU A 243 11.98 -11.56 4.14
C LEU A 243 12.37 -12.98 4.54
N ILE A 244 13.13 -13.13 5.63
CA ILE A 244 13.52 -14.44 6.18
C ILE A 244 12.30 -15.25 6.55
N PHE A 245 11.37 -14.69 7.33
CA PHE A 245 10.15 -15.41 7.73
C PHE A 245 9.29 -15.81 6.55
N THR A 246 9.16 -14.93 5.54
CA THR A 246 8.42 -15.26 4.31
C THR A 246 9.13 -16.38 3.55
N GLY A 247 10.45 -16.34 3.42
CA GLY A 247 11.25 -17.39 2.78
C GLY A 247 11.14 -18.74 3.49
N VAL A 248 11.24 -18.76 4.83
CA VAL A 248 11.06 -19.98 5.65
C VAL A 248 9.63 -20.52 5.51
N ALA A 249 8.62 -19.66 5.53
CA ALA A 249 7.23 -20.06 5.33
C ALA A 249 7.03 -20.66 3.93
N TRP A 250 7.65 -20.06 2.89
CA TRP A 250 7.60 -20.56 1.51
C TRP A 250 8.26 -21.93 1.38
N ALA A 251 9.48 -22.08 1.91
CA ALA A 251 10.20 -23.35 1.92
C ALA A 251 9.40 -24.45 2.65
N THR A 252 8.80 -24.11 3.80
CA THR A 252 7.94 -25.03 4.54
C THR A 252 6.70 -25.43 3.73
N ALA A 253 6.04 -24.47 3.08
CA ALA A 253 4.89 -24.75 2.23
C ALA A 253 5.24 -25.68 1.06
N LEU A 254 6.38 -25.45 0.40
CA LEU A 254 6.88 -26.32 -0.66
C LEU A 254 7.14 -27.75 -0.17
N ILE A 255 7.82 -27.90 0.97
CA ILE A 255 8.12 -29.23 1.54
C ILE A 255 6.82 -29.98 1.86
N LEU A 256 5.84 -29.29 2.43
CA LEU A 256 4.55 -29.87 2.79
C LEU A 256 3.69 -30.23 1.56
N GLN A 257 3.74 -29.43 0.50
CA GLN A 257 2.97 -29.63 -0.73
C GLN A 257 3.71 -30.42 -1.80
N ARG A 258 4.91 -30.94 -1.50
CA ARG A 258 5.74 -31.65 -2.48
C ARG A 258 5.01 -32.73 -3.25
N LYS A 259 4.13 -33.50 -2.59
CA LYS A 259 3.38 -34.60 -3.24
C LYS A 259 2.29 -34.08 -4.20
N ALA A 260 1.69 -32.93 -3.90
CA ALA A 260 0.69 -32.31 -4.76
C ALA A 260 1.33 -31.58 -5.95
N ILE A 261 2.52 -31.01 -5.74
CA ILE A 261 3.28 -30.32 -6.78
C ILE A 261 3.92 -31.33 -7.75
N TRP A 262 4.49 -32.41 -7.21
CA TRP A 262 5.19 -33.47 -7.95
C TRP A 262 4.49 -34.83 -7.77
N PRO A 263 3.45 -35.13 -8.58
CA PRO A 263 2.77 -36.41 -8.52
C PRO A 263 3.73 -37.56 -8.89
N SER A 264 3.70 -38.63 -8.08
CA SER A 264 4.53 -39.82 -8.23
C SER A 264 4.13 -40.60 -9.48
N GLY A 265 4.66 -40.20 -10.63
CA GLY A 265 4.35 -40.79 -11.94
C GLY A 265 4.99 -40.01 -13.08
N GLU A 266 5.17 -38.69 -12.92
CA GLU A 266 5.91 -37.84 -13.86
C GLU A 266 7.41 -37.92 -13.57
N ARG A 267 7.99 -39.09 -13.84
CA ARG A 267 9.31 -39.52 -13.31
C ARG A 267 10.51 -38.64 -13.69
N TRP A 268 10.42 -37.72 -14.67
CA TRP A 268 11.62 -37.04 -15.22
C TRP A 268 11.45 -35.60 -15.76
N ARG A 269 10.30 -34.93 -15.65
CA ARG A 269 10.22 -33.50 -16.01
C ARG A 269 10.43 -32.63 -14.79
N TRP A 270 11.70 -32.37 -14.46
CA TRP A 270 12.15 -31.31 -13.54
C TRP A 270 11.85 -29.89 -14.05
N ARG A 271 10.83 -29.70 -14.91
CA ARG A 271 10.44 -28.35 -15.31
C ARG A 271 9.69 -27.74 -14.13
N PRO A 272 10.23 -26.70 -13.48
CA PRO A 272 9.52 -26.02 -12.41
C PRO A 272 8.26 -25.41 -13.03
N HIS A 273 7.12 -26.06 -12.80
CA HIS A 273 5.82 -25.50 -13.17
C HIS A 273 5.50 -24.39 -12.15
N PHE A 274 6.15 -23.23 -12.30
CA PHE A 274 5.98 -22.07 -11.43
C PHE A 274 4.50 -21.72 -11.27
N GLY A 275 3.70 -21.79 -12.35
CA GLY A 275 2.25 -21.59 -12.29
C GLY A 275 1.51 -22.60 -11.41
N ARG A 276 1.90 -23.88 -11.43
CA ARG A 276 1.31 -24.92 -10.58
C ARG A 276 1.72 -24.70 -9.12
N ILE A 277 3.01 -24.44 -8.85
CA ILE A 277 3.52 -24.14 -7.49
C ILE A 277 2.79 -22.92 -6.92
N TRP A 278 2.67 -21.85 -7.71
CA TRP A 278 1.98 -20.62 -7.34
C TRP A 278 0.49 -20.85 -7.07
N SER A 279 -0.21 -21.57 -7.96
CA SER A 279 -1.63 -21.87 -7.81
C SER A 279 -1.92 -22.74 -6.58
N ILE A 280 -1.11 -23.76 -6.33
CA ILE A 280 -1.29 -24.67 -5.18
C ILE A 280 -0.95 -23.94 -3.87
N THR A 281 0.19 -23.24 -3.83
CA THR A 281 0.62 -22.48 -2.65
C THR A 281 -0.39 -21.38 -2.33
N GLY A 282 -0.90 -20.67 -3.34
CA GLY A 282 -1.89 -19.62 -3.16
C GLY A 282 -3.22 -20.11 -2.62
N ARG A 283 -3.66 -21.30 -3.04
CA ARG A 283 -4.91 -21.92 -2.55
C ARG A 283 -4.79 -22.38 -1.10
N HIS A 284 -3.68 -23.00 -0.72
CA HIS A 284 -3.51 -23.57 0.63
C HIS A 284 -2.88 -22.61 1.65
N TYR A 285 -2.12 -21.61 1.19
CA TYR A 285 -1.35 -20.69 2.03
C TYR A 285 -1.52 -19.26 1.52
N SER A 286 -2.76 -18.77 1.51
CA SER A 286 -3.09 -17.40 1.11
C SER A 286 -2.34 -16.32 1.90
N PHE A 287 -1.95 -16.60 3.15
CA PHE A 287 -1.05 -15.73 3.93
C PHE A 287 0.32 -15.52 3.28
N ILE A 288 0.91 -16.57 2.70
CA ILE A 288 2.22 -16.47 2.04
C ILE A 288 2.10 -15.56 0.81
N HIS A 289 1.02 -15.68 0.04
CA HIS A 289 0.75 -14.78 -1.08
C HIS A 289 0.52 -13.34 -0.61
N PHE A 290 -0.19 -13.13 0.49
CA PHE A 290 -0.36 -11.81 1.07
C PHE A 290 0.98 -11.20 1.51
N MET A 291 1.83 -11.97 2.19
CA MET A 291 3.16 -11.52 2.60
C MET A 291 4.03 -11.13 1.40
N LEU A 292 4.04 -11.97 0.36
CA LEU A 292 4.91 -11.80 -0.81
C LEU A 292 4.41 -10.71 -1.77
N LEU A 293 3.09 -10.59 -1.97
CA LEU A 293 2.51 -9.66 -2.95
C LEU A 293 2.15 -8.30 -2.35
N VAL A 294 1.84 -8.25 -1.05
CA VAL A 294 1.38 -7.03 -0.39
C VAL A 294 2.41 -6.55 0.62
N MET A 295 2.70 -7.31 1.68
CA MET A 295 3.51 -6.81 2.79
C MET A 295 4.94 -6.44 2.38
N LEU A 296 5.67 -7.37 1.75
CA LEU A 296 7.07 -7.15 1.38
C LEU A 296 7.23 -6.01 0.37
N PRO A 297 6.47 -5.97 -0.75
CA PRO A 297 6.48 -4.83 -1.64
C PRO A 297 6.08 -3.50 -0.96
N THR A 298 5.13 -3.52 -0.03
CA THR A 298 4.69 -2.30 0.68
C THR A 298 5.76 -1.78 1.60
N LEU A 299 6.44 -2.66 2.35
CA LEU A 299 7.58 -2.27 3.18
C LEU A 299 8.70 -1.67 2.33
N TYR A 300 9.07 -2.33 1.23
CA TYR A 300 10.06 -1.81 0.30
C TYR A 300 9.64 -0.44 -0.24
N TRP A 301 8.40 -0.29 -0.70
CA TRP A 301 7.88 0.96 -1.23
C TRP A 301 7.87 2.10 -0.19
N ILE A 302 7.48 1.83 1.06
CA ILE A 302 7.57 2.82 2.16
C ILE A 302 9.03 3.24 2.37
N THR A 303 9.97 2.28 2.38
CA THR A 303 11.40 2.58 2.50
C THR A 303 11.89 3.45 1.34
N VAL A 304 11.47 3.17 0.11
CA VAL A 304 11.79 4.00 -1.07
C VAL A 304 11.34 5.45 -0.86
N VAL A 305 10.07 5.64 -0.46
CA VAL A 305 9.48 6.97 -0.30
C VAL A 305 10.12 7.74 0.85
N GLU A 306 10.27 7.14 2.03
CA GLU A 306 10.84 7.82 3.21
C GLU A 306 12.32 8.13 3.03
N LEU A 307 13.09 7.21 2.45
CA LEU A 307 14.51 7.45 2.23
C LEU A 307 14.74 8.53 1.17
N SER A 308 13.91 8.57 0.13
CA SER A 308 13.94 9.66 -0.85
C SER A 308 13.63 11.00 -0.19
N CYS A 309 12.61 11.06 0.67
CA CYS A 309 12.28 12.29 1.38
C CYS A 309 13.40 12.72 2.35
N LEU A 310 14.06 11.76 3.01
CA LEU A 310 15.19 12.04 3.90
C LEU A 310 16.39 12.58 3.13
N LEU A 311 16.78 11.91 2.04
CA LEU A 311 17.95 12.27 1.23
C LEU A 311 17.80 13.66 0.59
N PHE A 312 16.63 13.97 0.07
CA PHE A 312 16.36 15.26 -0.57
C PHE A 312 15.81 16.31 0.39
N SER A 313 15.73 15.99 1.70
CA SER A 313 15.13 16.86 2.72
C SER A 313 13.69 17.32 2.39
N ALA A 314 12.98 16.54 1.57
CA ALA A 314 11.63 16.85 1.14
C ALA A 314 10.63 16.64 2.28
N GLY A 315 9.79 17.65 2.51
CA GLY A 315 8.78 17.62 3.57
C GLY A 315 9.31 17.99 4.96
N LYS A 316 10.50 18.61 5.04
CA LYS A 316 10.98 19.24 6.28
C LYS A 316 10.26 20.56 6.52
N GLY A 317 9.19 20.50 7.29
CA GLY A 317 8.40 21.66 7.71
C GLY A 317 7.07 21.20 8.29
N ASN A 318 6.84 21.46 9.57
CA ASN A 318 5.63 21.00 10.29
C ASN A 318 4.39 21.85 9.98
N VAL A 319 4.36 22.56 8.84
CA VAL A 319 3.21 23.36 8.48
C VAL A 319 2.12 22.42 8.00
N LEU A 320 1.09 22.28 8.83
CA LEU A 320 -0.10 21.51 8.52
C LEU A 320 -0.79 22.12 7.29
N SER A 321 -0.69 21.48 6.12
CA SER A 321 -1.35 21.96 4.90
C SER A 321 -2.78 21.44 4.81
N PHE A 322 -3.62 22.14 4.04
CA PHE A 322 -4.98 21.66 3.74
C PHE A 322 -4.96 20.27 3.08
N GLY A 323 -4.01 20.02 2.16
CA GLY A 323 -3.85 18.72 1.51
C GLY A 323 -3.49 17.59 2.48
N GLN A 324 -2.66 17.87 3.49
CA GLN A 324 -2.33 16.91 4.55
C GLN A 324 -3.55 16.48 5.38
N ILE A 325 -4.40 17.43 5.76
CA ILE A 325 -5.64 17.15 6.50
C ILE A 325 -6.58 16.31 5.62
N LEU A 326 -6.77 16.72 4.37
CA LEU A 326 -7.62 16.00 3.43
C LEU A 326 -7.14 14.56 3.22
N ALA A 327 -5.83 14.34 3.07
CA ALA A 327 -5.25 13.01 2.92
C ALA A 327 -5.55 12.12 4.14
N ALA A 328 -5.46 12.67 5.37
CA ALA A 328 -5.83 11.94 6.57
C ALA A 328 -7.30 11.51 6.57
N PHE A 329 -8.21 12.39 6.14
CA PHE A 329 -9.64 12.05 6.01
C PHE A 329 -9.89 10.98 4.93
N VAL A 330 -9.17 11.03 3.80
CA VAL A 330 -9.26 10.01 2.74
C VAL A 330 -8.83 8.63 3.23
N ALA A 331 -7.90 8.56 4.20
CA ALA A 331 -7.46 7.30 4.79
C ALA A 331 -8.47 6.70 5.79
N LEU A 332 -9.42 7.47 6.32
CA LEU A 332 -10.35 6.98 7.35
C LEU A 332 -11.30 5.87 6.86
N PRO A 333 -12.02 6.00 5.72
CA PRO A 333 -12.92 4.95 5.25
C PRO A 333 -12.28 3.55 5.13
N PRO A 334 -11.14 3.36 4.43
CA PRO A 334 -10.54 2.02 4.33
C PRO A 334 -10.05 1.48 5.67
N VAL A 335 -9.61 2.35 6.59
CA VAL A 335 -9.25 1.94 7.97
C VAL A 335 -10.47 1.41 8.71
N VAL A 336 -11.60 2.13 8.66
CA VAL A 336 -12.84 1.70 9.30
C VAL A 336 -13.33 0.37 8.71
N THR A 337 -13.28 0.20 7.39
CA THR A 337 -13.64 -1.07 6.74
C THR A 337 -12.74 -2.22 7.20
N VAL A 338 -11.43 -2.01 7.32
CA VAL A 338 -10.51 -3.05 7.83
C VAL A 338 -10.78 -3.37 9.31
N ILE A 339 -11.09 -2.38 10.14
CA ILE A 339 -11.47 -2.59 11.55
C ILE A 339 -12.75 -3.45 11.63
N GLN A 340 -13.74 -3.19 10.78
CA GLN A 340 -14.95 -4.01 10.70
C GLN A 340 -14.68 -5.45 10.21
N LEU A 341 -13.66 -5.63 9.37
CA LEU A 341 -13.21 -6.95 8.91
C LEU A 341 -12.33 -7.70 9.94
N TYR A 342 -11.88 -7.04 11.01
CA TYR A 342 -10.98 -7.63 12.02
C TYR A 342 -11.44 -9.00 12.58
N PRO A 343 -12.71 -9.23 13.00
CA PRO A 343 -13.13 -10.54 13.49
C PRO A 343 -13.02 -11.63 12.41
N LYS A 344 -13.34 -11.31 11.15
CA LYS A 344 -13.20 -12.23 10.01
C LYS A 344 -11.72 -12.52 9.72
N LEU A 345 -10.87 -11.49 9.78
CA LEU A 345 -9.43 -11.62 9.60
C LEU A 345 -8.80 -12.51 10.68
N PHE A 346 -9.23 -12.37 11.93
CA PHE A 346 -8.73 -13.20 13.03
C PHE A 346 -9.16 -14.67 12.89
N ALA A 347 -10.43 -14.92 12.54
CA ALA A 347 -10.91 -16.26 12.26
C ALA A 347 -10.13 -16.91 11.10
N TRP A 348 -9.94 -16.17 10.01
CA TRP A 348 -9.14 -16.60 8.87
C TRP A 348 -7.68 -16.90 9.25
N PHE A 349 -7.07 -16.06 10.07
CA PHE A 349 -5.71 -16.30 10.57
C PHE A 349 -5.63 -17.56 11.43
N GLY A 350 -6.66 -17.81 12.26
CA GLY A 350 -6.82 -19.05 13.02
C GLY A 350 -6.98 -20.29 12.13
N ASP A 351 -7.59 -20.13 10.95
CA ASP A 351 -7.79 -21.20 9.97
C ASP A 351 -6.55 -21.55 9.15
N LEU A 352 -5.45 -20.82 9.28
CA LEU A 352 -4.21 -21.15 8.58
C LEU A 352 -3.75 -22.58 8.94
N ALA A 353 -3.47 -23.39 7.92
CA ALA A 353 -3.23 -24.83 8.08
C ALA A 353 -2.09 -25.16 9.06
N TRP A 354 -1.08 -24.29 9.14
CA TRP A 354 0.02 -24.43 10.10
C TRP A 354 -0.43 -24.12 11.53
N VAL A 355 -1.26 -23.08 11.74
CA VAL A 355 -1.89 -22.77 13.03
C VAL A 355 -2.76 -23.94 13.46
N ARG A 356 -3.61 -24.47 12.56
CA ARG A 356 -4.42 -25.68 12.86
C ARG A 356 -3.56 -26.88 13.24
N ARG A 357 -2.42 -27.11 12.58
CA ARG A 357 -1.50 -28.20 12.95
C ARG A 357 -0.85 -27.96 14.32
N ILE A 358 -0.39 -26.74 14.61
CA ILE A 358 0.19 -26.40 15.91
C ILE A 358 -0.85 -26.55 17.01
N VAL A 359 -2.06 -26.00 16.80
CA VAL A 359 -3.18 -26.06 17.75
C VAL A 359 -3.64 -27.50 17.96
N LYS A 360 -3.74 -28.33 16.90
CA LYS A 360 -4.06 -29.77 17.05
C LYS A 360 -2.99 -30.50 17.84
N ARG A 361 -1.71 -30.26 17.57
CA ARG A 361 -0.58 -30.87 18.30
C ARG A 361 -0.52 -30.42 19.76
N TRP A 362 -0.97 -29.21 20.06
CA TRP A 362 -1.14 -28.71 21.42
C TRP A 362 -2.35 -29.33 22.12
N ARG A 363 -3.50 -29.43 21.46
CA ARG A 363 -4.71 -30.05 22.04
C ARG A 363 -4.53 -31.55 22.29
N SER A 364 -3.83 -32.27 21.42
CA SER A 364 -3.55 -33.70 21.60
C SER A 364 -2.57 -34.00 22.74
N LYS A 365 -1.90 -32.97 23.29
CA LYS A 365 -1.03 -33.09 24.46
C LYS A 365 -1.74 -32.81 25.78
N LYS A 366 -3.05 -32.50 25.79
CA LYS A 366 -3.77 -32.52 27.07
C LYS A 366 -3.68 -33.95 27.61
N PRO A 367 -3.08 -34.15 28.80
CA PRO A 367 -2.98 -35.48 29.39
C PRO A 367 -4.39 -36.03 29.43
N GLN A 368 -4.56 -37.19 28.80
CA GLN A 368 -5.76 -37.99 28.89
C GLN A 368 -6.03 -38.11 30.38
N LYS A 369 -6.99 -37.32 30.90
CA LYS A 369 -7.40 -37.38 32.30
C LYS A 369 -7.67 -38.85 32.51
N SER A 370 -6.81 -39.50 33.29
CA SER A 370 -6.92 -40.89 33.65
C SER A 370 -8.37 -41.04 34.07
N ARG A 371 -9.15 -41.81 33.30
CA ARG A 371 -10.46 -42.23 33.74
C ARG A 371 -10.19 -42.90 35.08
N THR A 372 -10.49 -42.20 36.17
CA THR A 372 -10.76 -42.84 37.45
C THR A 372 -11.83 -43.87 37.10
N MET A 373 -11.44 -45.14 37.09
CA MET A 373 -12.37 -46.25 36.99
C MET A 373 -13.36 -46.06 38.14
N SER A 374 -14.56 -45.54 37.83
CA SER A 374 -15.69 -45.75 38.71
C SER A 374 -16.01 -47.24 38.57
N LEU A 375 -15.60 -47.99 39.60
CA LEU A 375 -16.23 -49.24 39.98
C LEU A 375 -17.72 -48.94 40.20
N ASP A 376 -18.52 -49.13 39.17
CA ASP A 376 -19.95 -49.38 39.29
C ASP A 376 -20.32 -50.44 38.26
N SER A 377 -19.98 -51.67 38.64
CA SER A 377 -20.44 -52.90 38.01
C SER A 377 -20.82 -53.85 39.14
N MET A 378 -21.98 -53.63 39.73
CA MET A 378 -22.70 -54.66 40.45
C MET A 378 -24.21 -54.37 40.40
N GLY A 379 -24.94 -55.22 39.67
CA GLY A 379 -26.39 -55.13 39.47
C GLY A 379 -26.73 -54.46 38.13
N THR A 380 -27.53 -55.02 37.24
CA THR A 380 -28.46 -56.13 37.40
C THR A 380 -28.79 -56.67 36.02
N LEU A 381 -28.72 -57.99 35.90
CA LEU A 381 -29.36 -58.80 34.87
C LEU A 381 -30.87 -58.62 35.04
N THR A 382 -31.51 -57.88 34.14
CA THR A 382 -32.95 -57.99 33.89
C THR A 382 -33.25 -57.52 32.48
N ASP A 383 -33.82 -58.46 31.72
CA ASP A 383 -34.87 -58.26 30.73
C ASP A 383 -34.46 -57.82 29.32
N LEU A 384 -34.01 -58.85 28.59
CA LEU A 384 -34.56 -59.19 27.28
C LEU A 384 -36.10 -59.30 27.36
N GLU A 385 -36.82 -58.21 27.12
CA GLU A 385 -38.22 -58.27 26.70
C GLU A 385 -38.59 -56.98 25.96
N ASN A 386 -39.34 -57.12 24.87
CA ASN A 386 -39.86 -56.06 23.98
C ASN A 386 -38.98 -55.67 22.78
N THR A 387 -38.80 -56.67 21.91
CA THR A 387 -39.03 -56.45 20.48
C THR A 387 -40.54 -56.20 20.26
N GLU A 388 -40.88 -55.38 19.26
CA GLU A 388 -42.25 -55.22 18.71
C GLU A 388 -43.30 -54.46 19.54
N ALA A 389 -43.35 -53.14 19.37
CA ALA A 389 -44.61 -52.41 19.26
C ALA A 389 -44.44 -51.15 18.40
N GLN A 390 -45.06 -51.18 17.22
CA GLN A 390 -45.93 -50.14 16.66
C GLN A 390 -45.38 -48.70 16.58
N ASN A 391 -45.10 -48.12 15.41
CA ASN A 391 -46.05 -47.81 14.32
C ASN A 391 -47.28 -47.01 14.82
N ALA A 392 -47.08 -45.70 15.05
CA ALA A 392 -48.06 -44.61 15.27
C ALA A 392 -47.21 -43.45 15.86
N ASP A 393 -47.15 -42.19 15.44
CA ASP A 393 -48.06 -41.33 14.71
C ASP A 393 -47.26 -40.19 14.04
N ASN A 394 -47.40 -40.01 12.72
CA ASN A 394 -48.01 -38.81 12.13
C ASN A 394 -48.86 -37.97 13.08
N ILE A 395 -48.31 -36.87 13.61
CA ILE A 395 -49.12 -35.71 14.01
C ILE A 395 -48.52 -34.44 13.40
N SER A 396 -49.12 -34.05 12.27
CA SER A 396 -49.19 -32.68 11.79
C SER A 396 -49.91 -31.82 12.82
N LEU A 397 -49.27 -30.75 13.27
CA LEU A 397 -49.92 -29.71 14.07
C LEU A 397 -49.94 -28.44 13.24
N ASP A 398 -51.05 -28.29 12.51
CA ASP A 398 -51.52 -27.01 11.98
C ASP A 398 -51.91 -26.12 13.17
N VAL A 399 -51.21 -25.00 13.31
CA VAL A 399 -51.64 -23.88 14.16
C VAL A 399 -51.85 -22.70 13.22
N ILE A 400 -53.10 -22.48 12.84
CA ILE A 400 -53.56 -21.29 12.14
C ILE A 400 -54.18 -20.32 13.15
N ASP A 401 -53.59 -19.12 13.16
CA ASP A 401 -54.08 -17.78 13.50
C ASP A 401 -54.67 -17.54 14.92
N ILE A 402 -54.52 -16.38 15.56
CA ILE A 402 -54.81 -15.02 15.08
C ILE A 402 -54.05 -14.03 15.99
N ALA A 403 -53.23 -13.13 15.41
CA ALA A 403 -53.15 -11.70 15.78
C ALA A 403 -51.96 -10.95 15.11
N SER A 404 -52.31 -10.10 14.14
CA SER A 404 -51.91 -8.68 14.10
C SER A 404 -50.44 -8.31 14.37
N SER A 405 -49.65 -8.12 13.31
CA SER A 405 -49.18 -6.78 12.90
C SER A 405 -48.14 -6.89 11.78
N ALA A 406 -48.34 -6.05 10.76
CA ALA A 406 -47.51 -5.93 9.57
C ALA A 406 -46.03 -5.72 9.90
N THR A 407 -45.25 -6.79 9.82
CA THR A 407 -43.80 -6.72 9.71
C THR A 407 -43.41 -7.56 8.50
N LYS A 408 -42.90 -6.88 7.47
CA LYS A 408 -42.40 -7.50 6.23
C LYS A 408 -41.21 -8.38 6.58
N ARG A 409 -41.48 -9.66 6.86
CA ARG A 409 -40.52 -10.67 7.25
C ARG A 409 -39.75 -11.09 5.98
N ILE A 410 -38.54 -10.57 5.82
CA ILE A 410 -37.57 -11.09 4.87
C ILE A 410 -37.24 -12.50 5.36
N VAL A 411 -37.75 -13.51 4.64
CA VAL A 411 -37.38 -14.91 4.84
C VAL A 411 -35.92 -15.03 4.42
N TYR A 412 -35.02 -15.06 5.39
CA TYR A 412 -33.68 -15.60 5.18
C TYR A 412 -33.85 -17.10 4.97
N SER A 413 -33.88 -17.51 3.70
CA SER A 413 -33.59 -18.89 3.35
C SER A 413 -32.19 -19.17 3.88
N PRO A 414 -31.95 -20.25 4.65
CA PRO A 414 -30.60 -20.67 4.95
C PRO A 414 -29.96 -20.99 3.61
N VAL A 415 -29.07 -20.10 3.16
CA VAL A 415 -28.13 -20.40 2.10
C VAL A 415 -27.29 -21.52 2.67
N VAL A 416 -27.65 -22.75 2.31
CA VAL A 416 -26.73 -23.87 2.33
C VAL A 416 -25.51 -23.35 1.58
N ALA A 417 -24.45 -23.06 2.32
CA ALA A 417 -23.16 -22.76 1.75
C ALA A 417 -22.74 -24.02 1.00
N HIS A 418 -23.12 -24.10 -0.27
CA HIS A 418 -22.45 -24.97 -1.21
C HIS A 418 -20.98 -24.56 -1.12
N GLU A 419 -20.21 -25.42 -0.50
CA GLU A 419 -18.77 -25.44 -0.55
C GLU A 419 -18.43 -25.66 -2.04
N GLU A 420 -18.52 -24.58 -2.82
CA GLU A 420 -18.06 -24.53 -4.20
C GLU A 420 -16.56 -24.80 -4.13
N THR A 421 -16.26 -26.06 -4.33
CA THR A 421 -14.93 -26.53 -4.69
C THR A 421 -14.57 -25.82 -5.98
N TRP A 422 -13.82 -24.72 -5.84
CA TRP A 422 -13.19 -24.02 -6.94
C TRP A 422 -12.30 -24.99 -7.73
N GLN A 423 -12.85 -25.58 -8.80
CA GLN A 423 -12.13 -26.33 -9.82
C GLN A 423 -11.69 -25.44 -10.99
#